data_AF-A0A7S4R2P4-F1
#
_entry.id   AF-A0A7S4R2P4-F1
#
_cell.length_a   1.000
_cell.length_b   1.000
_cell.length_c   1.000
_cell.angle_alpha   90.00
_cell.angle_beta   90.00
_cell.angle_gamma   90.00
#
_symmetry.space_group_name_H-M   'P 1'
#
loop_
_entity.id
_entity.type
_entity.pdbx_description
1 polymer ?
#
loop_
_entity_poly.entity_id
_entity_poly.type
_entity_poly.pdbx_seq_one_letter_code
_entity_poly.pdbx_strand_id
1 'polypeptide(L)'
;KTTGIAPLLVLFLADQKRAICACMPSALLEMSRAVMTERLSSPIVPRSVLTFAFDRGSPASRALFARLQAAALRGAPIVATPTSLKSVLLKQAELLLQINAAEKADRDSQKVTAWVPKWITGQQRPAYSERLKPEQKAAKAKEVEVCHEILRLFHGGIMLMDEVDMLLDPLKSELNWPLGAKQALDLSDGGSGIDAKERQGFRYKLPFHILDGLFVAMGGTMTA
;
A
#
# COMPACT_ATOMS: atom_id res chain seq x y z
N LYS A 1 -4.04 -5.76 27.02
CA LYS A 1 -3.66 -4.34 26.74
C LYS A 1 -4.68 -3.70 25.80
N THR A 2 -4.82 -4.25 24.59
CA THR A 2 -5.69 -3.78 23.50
C THR A 2 -7.19 -3.78 23.85
N THR A 3 -7.65 -4.74 24.66
CA THR A 3 -9.08 -4.91 24.95
C THR A 3 -9.64 -4.00 26.05
N GLY A 4 -8.78 -3.52 26.95
CA GLY A 4 -9.20 -2.69 28.09
C GLY A 4 -8.61 -1.28 28.06
N ILE A 5 -7.29 -1.17 27.86
CA ILE A 5 -6.58 0.11 27.99
C ILE A 5 -6.76 0.97 26.73
N ALA A 6 -6.72 0.38 25.54
CA ALA A 6 -6.80 1.16 24.29
C ALA A 6 -8.13 1.94 24.14
N PRO A 7 -9.32 1.36 24.41
CA PRO A 7 -10.57 2.12 24.39
C PRO A 7 -10.61 3.28 25.40
N LEU A 8 -10.06 3.08 26.61
CA LEU A 8 -9.97 4.14 27.61
C LEU A 8 -9.04 5.26 27.15
N LEU A 9 -7.87 4.92 26.63
CA LEU A 9 -6.93 5.89 26.07
C LEU A 9 -7.57 6.69 24.92
N VAL A 10 -8.33 6.03 24.03
CA VAL A 10 -9.08 6.74 22.99
C VAL A 10 -10.03 7.77 23.59
N LEU A 11 -10.79 7.42 24.63
CA LEU A 11 -11.72 8.35 25.29
C LEU A 11 -10.99 9.52 25.97
N PHE A 12 -9.86 9.27 26.64
CA PHE A 12 -9.07 10.31 27.30
C PHE A 12 -8.35 11.24 26.33
N LEU A 13 -7.89 10.71 25.20
CA LEU A 13 -7.08 11.44 24.23
C LEU A 13 -7.92 12.11 23.15
N ALA A 14 -9.22 11.81 23.06
CA ALA A 14 -10.15 12.36 22.07
C ALA A 14 -10.47 13.84 22.33
N ASP A 15 -9.54 14.70 21.90
CA ASP A 15 -9.67 16.16 21.98
C ASP A 15 -10.41 16.81 20.79
N GLN A 16 -10.85 16.00 19.82
CA GLN A 16 -11.52 16.44 18.58
C GLN A 16 -10.69 17.38 17.69
N LYS A 17 -9.40 17.54 18.00
CA LYS A 17 -8.45 18.35 17.22
C LYS A 17 -7.43 17.47 16.51
N ARG A 18 -7.04 16.37 17.14
CA ARG A 18 -6.05 15.42 16.63
C ARG A 18 -6.74 14.11 16.24
N ALA A 19 -6.27 13.51 15.15
CA ALA A 19 -6.67 12.17 14.78
C ALA A 19 -6.08 11.17 15.77
N ILE A 20 -6.88 10.21 16.23
CA ILE A 20 -6.38 9.08 17.03
C ILE A 20 -6.30 7.87 16.13
N CYS A 21 -5.09 7.33 15.98
CA CYS A 21 -4.84 6.13 15.18
C CYS A 21 -4.40 4.98 16.08
N ALA A 22 -5.12 3.87 16.05
CA ALA A 22 -4.67 2.61 16.63
C ALA A 22 -4.01 1.77 15.54
N CYS A 23 -2.68 1.68 15.59
CA CYS A 23 -1.86 0.90 14.68
C CYS A 23 -1.57 -0.46 15.30
N MET A 24 -1.85 -1.54 14.56
CA MET A 24 -1.73 -2.91 15.05
C MET A 24 -1.41 -3.88 13.90
N PRO A 25 -0.83 -5.04 14.20
CA PRO A 25 -0.63 -6.09 13.20
C PRO A 25 -1.94 -6.51 12.53
N SER A 26 -1.87 -6.89 11.24
CA SER A 26 -3.05 -7.32 10.46
C SER A 26 -3.83 -8.46 11.13
N ALA A 27 -3.14 -9.37 11.82
CA ALA A 27 -3.76 -10.48 12.55
C ALA A 27 -4.67 -10.03 13.70
N LEU A 28 -4.43 -8.84 14.27
CA LEU A 28 -5.19 -8.29 15.40
C LEU A 28 -6.22 -7.25 14.99
N LEU A 29 -6.28 -6.88 13.70
CA LEU A 29 -7.10 -5.76 13.22
C LEU A 29 -8.59 -5.97 13.47
N GLU A 30 -9.14 -7.10 13.03
CA GLU A 30 -10.58 -7.39 13.16
C GLU A 30 -10.99 -7.53 14.63
N MET A 31 -10.19 -8.24 15.43
CA MET A 31 -10.42 -8.37 16.87
C MET A 31 -10.45 -7.00 17.55
N SER A 32 -9.45 -6.16 17.30
CA SER A 32 -9.35 -4.85 17.94
C SER A 32 -10.44 -3.90 17.47
N ARG A 33 -10.82 -3.95 16.19
CA ARG A 33 -11.97 -3.18 15.67
C ARG A 33 -13.25 -3.58 16.41
N ALA A 34 -13.51 -4.87 16.55
CA ALA A 34 -14.70 -5.37 17.23
C ALA A 34 -14.74 -4.87 18.68
N VAL A 35 -13.64 -5.01 19.42
CA VAL A 35 -13.56 -4.58 20.82
C VAL A 35 -13.68 -3.07 20.97
N MET A 36 -13.02 -2.28 20.12
CA MET A 36 -13.19 -0.82 20.14
C MET A 36 -14.63 -0.42 19.82
N THR A 37 -15.26 -1.08 18.85
CA THR A 37 -16.64 -0.77 18.46
C THR A 37 -17.60 -1.11 19.60
N GLU A 38 -17.46 -2.28 20.21
CA GLU A 38 -18.27 -2.71 21.37
C GLU A 38 -18.15 -1.71 22.52
N ARG A 39 -16.92 -1.35 22.90
CA ARG A 39 -16.64 -0.50 24.07
C ARG A 39 -17.01 0.97 23.85
N LEU A 40 -16.90 1.46 22.61
CA LEU A 40 -17.18 2.85 22.25
C LEU A 40 -18.61 3.06 21.74
N SER A 41 -19.41 2.01 21.63
CA SER A 41 -20.86 2.09 21.34
C SER A 41 -21.72 2.31 22.59
N SER A 42 -21.10 2.67 23.72
CA SER A 42 -21.83 2.99 24.95
C SER A 42 -22.85 4.11 24.70
N PRO A 43 -24.10 3.99 25.20
CA PRO A 43 -25.16 4.99 25.02
C PRO A 43 -24.79 6.40 25.51
N ILE A 44 -23.82 6.49 26.42
CA ILE A 44 -23.41 7.74 27.06
C ILE A 44 -22.38 8.50 26.21
N VAL A 45 -21.50 7.80 25.48
CA VAL A 45 -20.43 8.41 24.66
C VAL A 45 -20.25 7.61 23.37
N PRO A 46 -21.19 7.70 22.41
CA PRO A 46 -21.09 6.96 21.17
C PRO A 46 -19.96 7.51 20.29
N ARG A 47 -18.97 6.67 19.97
CA ARG A 47 -17.95 6.96 18.96
C ARG A 47 -17.91 5.84 17.94
N SER A 48 -18.06 6.19 16.67
CA SER A 48 -17.83 5.25 15.57
C SER A 48 -16.34 4.89 15.51
N VAL A 49 -16.02 3.65 15.13
CA VAL A 49 -14.65 3.24 14.83
C VAL A 49 -14.47 3.24 13.31
N LEU A 50 -13.45 3.92 12.80
CA LEU A 50 -13.13 3.93 11.38
C LEU A 50 -12.00 2.95 11.09
N THR A 51 -12.21 1.96 10.23
CA THR A 51 -11.10 1.15 9.72
C THR A 51 -10.46 1.84 8.53
N PHE A 52 -9.15 2.07 8.62
CA PHE A 52 -8.34 2.58 7.54
C PHE A 52 -7.59 1.43 6.87
N ALA A 53 -8.07 1.09 5.67
CA ALA A 53 -7.42 0.16 4.75
C ALA A 53 -6.97 0.95 3.53
N PHE A 54 -5.67 0.92 3.27
CA PHE A 54 -5.07 1.56 2.11
C PHE A 54 -3.98 0.64 1.59
N ASP A 55 -3.96 0.45 0.28
CA ASP A 55 -2.94 -0.28 -0.46
C ASP A 55 -2.35 0.67 -1.52
N ARG A 56 -1.19 0.32 -2.05
CA ARG A 56 -0.57 1.00 -3.18
C ARG A 56 -1.48 1.13 -4.41
N GLY A 57 -2.33 0.13 -4.66
CA GLY A 57 -3.34 0.18 -5.72
C GLY A 57 -4.54 1.09 -5.42
N SER A 58 -4.72 1.50 -4.15
CA SER A 58 -5.84 2.33 -3.74
C SER A 58 -5.65 3.78 -4.22
N PRO A 59 -6.69 4.41 -4.81
CA PRO A 59 -6.62 5.82 -5.17
C PRO A 59 -6.73 6.70 -3.91
N ALA A 60 -5.84 7.68 -3.77
CA ALA A 60 -5.96 8.67 -2.70
C ALA A 60 -7.04 9.71 -3.08
N SER A 61 -8.28 9.39 -2.76
CA SER A 61 -9.44 10.22 -3.09
C SER A 61 -9.74 11.27 -2.02
N ARG A 62 -10.29 12.41 -2.44
CA ARG A 62 -10.77 13.44 -1.50
C ARG A 62 -11.84 12.91 -0.55
N ALA A 63 -12.66 11.96 -1.00
CA ALA A 63 -13.66 11.28 -0.16
C ALA A 63 -13.02 10.46 0.98
N LEU A 64 -11.89 9.79 0.72
CA LEU A 64 -11.13 9.08 1.75
C LEU A 64 -10.63 10.05 2.81
N PHE A 65 -10.01 11.16 2.39
CA PHE A 65 -9.54 12.18 3.32
C PHE A 65 -10.70 12.79 4.14
N ALA A 66 -11.83 13.10 3.51
CA ALA A 66 -13.00 13.64 4.20
C ALA A 66 -13.52 12.68 5.29
N ARG A 67 -13.50 11.35 5.05
CA ARG A 67 -13.85 10.36 6.08
C ARG A 67 -12.88 10.36 7.25
N LEU A 68 -11.58 10.43 6.99
CA LEU A 68 -10.54 10.48 8.02
C LEU A 68 -10.63 11.77 8.85
N GLN A 69 -10.81 12.91 8.18
CA GLN A 69 -11.01 14.19 8.83
C GLN A 69 -12.28 14.18 9.69
N ALA A 70 -13.38 13.66 9.17
CA ALA A 70 -14.63 13.58 9.90
C ALA A 70 -14.57 12.59 11.07
N ALA A 71 -13.70 11.57 11.02
CA ALA A 71 -13.40 10.73 12.17
C ALA A 71 -12.63 11.51 13.24
N ALA A 72 -11.59 12.25 12.86
CA ALA A 72 -10.82 13.08 13.78
C ALA A 72 -11.69 14.13 14.49
N LEU A 73 -12.53 14.86 13.74
CA LEU A 73 -13.47 15.86 14.29
C LEU A 73 -14.49 15.23 15.25
N ARG A 74 -14.89 13.98 15.02
CA ARG A 74 -15.81 13.25 15.90
C ARG A 74 -15.09 12.47 17.00
N GLY A 75 -13.77 12.64 17.19
CA GLY A 75 -13.00 11.87 18.17
C GLY A 75 -13.13 10.35 17.97
N ALA A 76 -13.42 9.91 16.74
CA ALA A 76 -13.56 8.52 16.36
C ALA A 76 -12.16 7.93 16.13
N PRO A 77 -11.78 6.82 16.79
CA PRO A 77 -10.49 6.21 16.54
C PRO A 77 -10.43 5.61 15.13
N ILE A 78 -9.27 5.74 14.53
CA ILE A 78 -8.92 5.16 13.23
C ILE A 78 -8.09 3.91 13.50
N VAL A 79 -8.60 2.74 13.13
CA VAL A 79 -7.88 1.47 13.25
C VAL A 79 -7.17 1.17 11.94
N ALA A 80 -5.85 0.99 11.98
CA ALA A 80 -5.02 0.81 10.80
C ALA A 80 -3.96 -0.26 10.99
N THR A 81 -3.49 -0.84 9.88
CA THR A 81 -2.24 -1.61 9.87
C THR A 81 -1.05 -0.69 9.58
N PRO A 82 0.17 -1.07 10.01
CA PRO A 82 1.40 -0.40 9.58
C PRO A 82 1.51 -0.36 8.07
N THR A 83 1.12 -1.44 7.39
CA THR A 83 1.14 -1.56 5.94
C THR A 83 0.25 -0.49 5.29
N SER A 84 -0.94 -0.24 5.84
CA SER A 84 -1.85 0.78 5.30
C SER A 84 -1.31 2.19 5.45
N LEU A 85 -0.71 2.52 6.60
CA LEU A 85 -0.06 3.82 6.82
C LEU A 85 1.16 4.00 5.89
N LYS A 86 2.03 3.00 5.82
CA LYS A 86 3.20 2.96 4.94
C LYS A 86 2.81 3.06 3.45
N SER A 87 1.68 2.47 3.07
CA SER A 87 1.19 2.49 1.69
C SER A 87 0.80 3.88 1.20
N VAL A 88 0.33 4.77 2.08
CA VAL A 88 0.07 6.19 1.72
C VAL A 88 1.36 6.91 1.38
N LEU A 89 2.40 6.72 2.19
CA LEU A 89 3.73 7.30 1.96
C LEU A 89 4.32 6.79 0.63
N LEU A 90 4.24 5.48 0.41
CA LEU A 90 4.67 4.84 -0.84
C LEU A 90 3.93 5.38 -2.06
N LYS A 91 2.61 5.52 -1.96
CA LYS A 91 1.78 6.09 -3.02
C LYS A 91 2.19 7.51 -3.34
N GLN A 92 2.46 8.34 -2.33
CA GLN A 92 2.93 9.71 -2.53
C GLN A 92 4.30 9.74 -3.24
N ALA A 93 5.26 8.95 -2.75
CA ALA A 93 6.59 8.86 -3.35
C ALA A 93 6.53 8.39 -4.80
N GLU A 94 5.70 7.39 -5.09
CA GLU A 94 5.44 6.93 -6.45
C GLU A 94 4.84 8.07 -7.30
N LEU A 95 3.74 8.70 -6.90
CA LEU A 95 3.15 9.77 -7.71
C LEU A 95 4.13 10.93 -7.99
N LEU A 96 4.94 11.32 -7.00
CA LEU A 96 5.98 12.35 -7.16
C LEU A 96 7.07 11.94 -8.14
N LEU A 97 7.54 10.70 -8.03
CA LEU A 97 8.47 10.15 -9.01
C LEU A 97 7.83 10.20 -10.42
N GLN A 98 6.52 9.90 -10.59
CA GLN A 98 5.83 9.80 -11.90
C GLN A 98 5.85 11.14 -12.59
N ILE A 99 5.54 12.17 -11.81
CA ILE A 99 5.55 13.56 -12.24
C ILE A 99 6.98 13.98 -12.62
N ASN A 100 7.98 13.70 -11.78
CA ASN A 100 9.38 14.05 -12.04
C ASN A 100 9.95 13.35 -13.29
N ALA A 101 9.63 12.07 -13.49
CA ALA A 101 10.07 11.31 -14.67
C ALA A 101 9.46 11.88 -15.96
N ALA A 102 8.17 12.23 -15.94
CA ALA A 102 7.52 12.88 -17.07
C ALA A 102 8.13 14.26 -17.36
N GLU A 103 8.43 15.06 -16.34
CA GLU A 103 9.09 16.37 -16.51
C GLU A 103 10.50 16.26 -17.08
N LYS A 104 11.29 15.29 -16.63
CA LYS A 104 12.62 15.01 -17.22
C LYS A 104 12.50 14.59 -18.68
N ALA A 105 11.56 13.71 -19.02
CA ALA A 105 11.34 13.27 -20.39
C ALA A 105 10.93 14.43 -21.32
N ASP A 106 10.16 15.39 -20.84
CA ASP A 106 9.79 16.60 -21.60
C ASP A 106 10.99 17.53 -21.79
N ARG A 107 11.80 17.76 -20.73
CA ARG A 107 13.04 18.54 -20.81
C ARG A 107 14.06 17.93 -21.77
N ASP A 108 14.26 16.62 -21.71
CA ASP A 108 15.22 15.91 -22.57
C ASP A 108 14.74 15.87 -24.02
N SER A 109 13.43 15.78 -24.25
CA SER A 109 12.86 15.86 -25.61
C SER A 109 13.13 17.21 -26.28
N GLN A 110 13.11 18.32 -25.53
CA GLN A 110 13.47 19.64 -26.06
C GLN A 110 14.97 19.76 -26.38
N LYS A 111 15.84 19.01 -25.69
CA LYS A 111 17.29 19.02 -25.93
C LYS A 111 17.72 18.08 -27.06
N VAL A 112 17.10 16.91 -27.19
CA VAL A 112 17.46 15.88 -28.18
C VAL A 112 17.00 16.22 -29.60
N THR A 113 16.06 17.18 -29.76
CA THR A 113 15.74 17.77 -31.08
C THR A 113 16.87 18.59 -31.71
N ALA A 114 18.00 18.80 -31.04
CA ALA A 114 19.08 19.61 -31.59
C ALA A 114 20.14 18.86 -32.42
N TRP A 115 20.47 17.57 -32.20
CA TRP A 115 21.51 16.90 -33.02
C TRP A 115 21.73 15.37 -32.90
N VAL A 116 21.09 14.63 -31.98
CA VAL A 116 21.43 13.20 -31.77
C VAL A 116 20.28 12.25 -32.16
N PRO A 117 20.47 11.39 -33.18
CA PRO A 117 19.45 10.43 -33.62
C PRO A 117 19.18 9.32 -32.59
N LYS A 118 17.90 8.94 -32.45
CA LYS A 118 17.34 8.03 -31.42
C LYS A 118 17.95 6.61 -31.37
N TRP A 119 18.57 6.14 -32.44
CA TRP A 119 19.23 4.83 -32.53
C TRP A 119 20.54 4.71 -31.71
N ILE A 120 21.20 5.83 -31.39
CA ILE A 120 22.46 5.84 -30.60
C ILE A 120 22.15 5.85 -29.10
N THR A 121 21.03 6.46 -28.70
CA THR A 121 20.58 6.48 -27.31
C THR A 121 19.84 5.18 -26.96
N GLY A 122 20.55 4.06 -26.97
CA GLY A 122 20.06 2.74 -26.55
C GLY A 122 19.78 2.63 -25.05
N GLN A 123 19.34 3.70 -24.39
CA GLN A 123 18.94 3.66 -23.00
C GLN A 123 17.53 3.07 -22.91
N GLN A 124 17.45 1.84 -22.37
CA GLN A 124 16.22 1.28 -21.84
C GLN A 124 15.59 2.30 -20.90
N ARG A 125 14.54 2.94 -21.41
CA ARG A 125 13.71 3.86 -20.65
C ARG A 125 13.13 3.09 -19.47
N PRO A 126 13.31 3.52 -18.20
CA PRO A 126 12.70 2.81 -17.07
C PRO A 126 11.19 2.72 -17.31
N ALA A 127 10.55 1.63 -16.89
CA ALA A 127 9.13 1.27 -17.16
C ALA A 127 8.09 2.34 -16.77
N TYR A 128 8.57 3.40 -16.16
CA TYR A 128 7.86 4.51 -15.58
C TYR A 128 7.97 5.83 -16.37
N SER A 129 8.86 5.86 -17.35
CA SER A 129 9.12 7.01 -18.22
C SER A 129 8.15 7.07 -19.40
N GLU A 130 6.91 6.63 -19.18
CA GLU A 130 5.85 6.83 -20.15
C GLU A 130 5.43 8.31 -20.11
N ARG A 131 5.32 8.93 -21.29
CA ARG A 131 4.91 10.33 -21.38
C ARG A 131 3.50 10.47 -20.84
N LEU A 132 3.36 11.21 -19.75
CA LEU A 132 2.05 11.50 -19.17
C LEU A 132 1.39 12.63 -19.96
N LYS A 133 0.12 12.43 -20.33
CA LYS A 133 -0.70 13.52 -20.85
C LYS A 133 -0.84 14.62 -19.79
N PRO A 134 -1.02 15.90 -20.17
CA PRO A 134 -1.14 17.00 -19.21
C PRO A 134 -2.28 16.78 -18.20
N GLU A 135 -3.39 16.21 -18.64
CA GLU A 135 -4.53 15.85 -17.77
C GLU A 135 -4.16 14.80 -16.72
N GLN A 136 -3.40 13.77 -17.10
CA GLN A 136 -2.95 12.71 -16.20
C GLN A 136 -1.93 13.26 -15.18
N LYS A 137 -1.06 14.17 -15.61
CA LYS A 137 -0.12 14.86 -14.71
C LYS A 137 -0.87 15.67 -13.66
N ALA A 138 -1.90 16.43 -14.08
CA ALA A 138 -2.75 17.21 -13.17
C ALA A 138 -3.53 16.32 -12.19
N ALA A 139 -4.07 15.18 -12.66
CA ALA A 139 -4.77 14.22 -11.80
C ALA A 139 -3.84 13.62 -10.73
N LYS A 140 -2.62 13.21 -11.12
CA LYS A 140 -1.61 12.71 -10.19
C LYS A 140 -1.16 13.76 -9.18
N ALA A 141 -1.01 15.02 -9.61
CA ALA A 141 -0.69 16.12 -8.71
C ALA A 141 -1.78 16.32 -7.63
N LYS A 142 -3.06 16.28 -8.02
CA LYS A 142 -4.18 16.31 -7.06
C LYS A 142 -4.14 15.11 -6.09
N GLU A 143 -3.80 13.93 -6.59
CA GLU A 143 -3.68 12.74 -5.74
C GLU A 143 -2.51 12.86 -4.75
N VAL A 144 -1.39 13.48 -5.15
CA VAL A 144 -0.26 13.82 -4.25
C VAL A 144 -0.70 14.74 -3.12
N GLU A 145 -1.51 15.77 -3.44
CA GLU A 145 -2.05 16.69 -2.44
C GLU A 145 -2.89 15.94 -1.40
N VAL A 146 -3.79 15.04 -1.84
CA VAL A 146 -4.60 14.23 -0.93
C VAL A 146 -3.72 13.32 -0.06
N CYS A 147 -2.72 12.64 -0.63
CA CYS A 147 -1.76 11.86 0.15
C CYS A 147 -1.05 12.72 1.20
N HIS A 148 -0.63 13.94 0.83
CA HIS A 148 0.03 14.87 1.74
C HIS A 148 -0.89 15.25 2.91
N GLU A 149 -2.16 15.54 2.65
CA GLU A 149 -3.14 15.87 3.68
C GLU A 149 -3.39 14.69 4.63
N ILE A 150 -3.50 13.47 4.10
CA ILE A 150 -3.64 12.25 4.92
C ILE A 150 -2.41 12.08 5.83
N LEU A 151 -1.21 12.21 5.28
CA LEU A 151 0.03 12.09 6.05
C LEU A 151 0.15 13.19 7.11
N ARG A 152 -0.24 14.44 6.80
CA ARG A 152 -0.30 15.54 7.77
C ARG A 152 -1.29 15.26 8.90
N LEU A 153 -2.45 14.71 8.59
CA LEU A 153 -3.46 14.34 9.59
C LEU A 153 -2.90 13.33 10.60
N PHE A 154 -2.20 12.30 10.11
CA PHE A 154 -1.58 11.30 10.99
C PHE A 154 -0.35 11.86 11.73
N HIS A 155 0.46 12.70 11.08
CA HIS A 155 1.64 13.31 11.69
C HIS A 155 1.29 14.23 12.88
N GLY A 156 0.21 14.99 12.77
CA GLY A 156 -0.32 15.80 13.88
C GLY A 156 -1.19 15.02 14.87
N GLY A 157 -1.42 13.72 14.62
CA GLY A 157 -2.28 12.86 15.40
C GLY A 157 -1.61 12.22 16.61
N ILE A 158 -2.37 11.37 17.29
CA ILE A 158 -1.87 10.50 18.37
C ILE A 158 -1.95 9.06 17.87
N MET A 159 -0.83 8.33 17.94
CA MET A 159 -0.77 6.93 17.55
C MET A 159 -0.66 6.02 18.77
N LEU A 160 -1.60 5.09 18.89
CA LEU A 160 -1.53 3.95 19.80
C LEU A 160 -0.94 2.78 19.02
N MET A 161 0.22 2.27 19.45
CA MET A 161 0.87 1.13 18.81
C MET A 161 0.68 -0.13 19.64
N ASP A 162 0.12 -1.16 19.02
CA ASP A 162 0.00 -2.50 19.61
C ASP A 162 1.05 -3.46 19.01
N GLU A 163 1.54 -4.41 19.82
CA GLU A 163 2.67 -5.29 19.45
C GLU A 163 3.85 -4.49 18.89
N VAL A 164 4.35 -3.52 19.67
CA VAL A 164 5.40 -2.56 19.28
C VAL A 164 6.67 -3.26 18.81
N ASP A 165 7.01 -4.39 19.43
CA ASP A 165 8.10 -5.27 19.01
C ASP A 165 7.88 -5.73 17.57
N MET A 166 6.69 -6.20 17.19
CA MET A 166 6.39 -6.56 15.80
C MET A 166 6.36 -5.36 14.85
N LEU A 167 5.86 -4.21 15.30
CA LEU A 167 5.75 -3.01 14.46
C LEU A 167 7.09 -2.33 14.18
N LEU A 168 8.00 -2.38 15.17
CA LEU A 168 9.32 -1.75 15.13
C LEU A 168 10.46 -2.76 14.96
N ASP A 169 10.16 -4.06 14.86
CA ASP A 169 11.13 -5.11 14.51
C ASP A 169 11.86 -4.66 13.24
N PRO A 170 13.18 -4.43 13.28
CA PRO A 170 13.90 -3.93 12.13
C PRO A 170 13.61 -4.83 10.93
N LEU A 171 13.83 -6.15 11.05
CA LEU A 171 13.76 -7.18 10.00
C LEU A 171 12.35 -7.39 9.41
N LYS A 172 11.29 -7.30 10.23
CA LYS A 172 9.90 -7.40 9.76
C LYS A 172 9.31 -6.05 9.33
N SER A 173 9.83 -4.97 9.91
CA SER A 173 9.48 -3.60 9.54
C SER A 173 10.21 -3.15 8.28
N GLU A 174 11.26 -3.89 7.82
CA GLU A 174 11.89 -3.84 6.47
C GLU A 174 10.87 -4.25 5.39
N LEU A 175 9.88 -3.39 5.22
CA LEU A 175 9.78 -2.56 4.03
C LEU A 175 10.54 -3.07 2.81
N ASN A 176 10.03 -4.17 2.26
CA ASN A 176 9.87 -4.23 0.83
C ASN A 176 9.14 -2.93 0.45
N TRP A 177 9.84 -2.00 -0.22
CA TRP A 177 9.26 -0.79 -0.79
C TRP A 177 8.94 -1.06 -2.26
N PRO A 178 7.89 -1.85 -2.60
CA PRO A 178 7.59 -2.16 -3.98
C PRO A 178 7.10 -0.89 -4.67
N LEU A 179 8.01 -0.19 -5.33
CA LEU A 179 7.74 0.90 -6.26
C LEU A 179 7.73 0.32 -7.68
N GLY A 180 7.00 0.97 -8.60
CA GLY A 180 6.88 0.50 -9.99
C GLY A 180 5.85 -0.62 -10.18
N ALA A 181 5.30 -0.79 -11.38
CA ALA A 181 4.10 -1.59 -11.62
C ALA A 181 4.10 -2.96 -10.89
N LYS A 182 2.96 -3.33 -10.28
CA LYS A 182 2.80 -4.66 -9.67
C LYS A 182 2.86 -5.69 -10.79
N GLN A 183 4.01 -6.32 -10.93
CA GLN A 183 4.19 -7.43 -11.86
C GLN A 183 3.73 -8.71 -11.16
N ALA A 184 2.95 -9.53 -11.86
CA ALA A 184 2.75 -10.90 -11.44
C ALA A 184 4.14 -11.56 -11.37
N LEU A 185 4.36 -12.38 -10.34
CA LEU A 185 5.58 -13.17 -10.25
C LEU A 185 5.61 -14.12 -11.46
N ASP A 186 6.77 -14.28 -12.09
CA ASP A 186 6.91 -15.18 -13.25
C ASP A 186 6.28 -16.54 -12.96
N LEU A 187 5.53 -17.05 -13.95
CA LEU A 187 4.83 -18.33 -13.92
C LEU A 187 3.74 -18.46 -12.83
N SER A 188 3.27 -17.35 -12.25
CA SER A 188 2.23 -17.38 -11.22
C SER A 188 0.82 -17.32 -11.78
N ASP A 189 0.66 -16.84 -13.02
CA ASP A 189 -0.61 -16.81 -13.72
C ASP A 189 -0.81 -18.13 -14.50
N GLY A 190 -1.89 -18.85 -14.21
CA GLY A 190 -2.41 -19.88 -15.11
C GLY A 190 -2.92 -19.21 -16.39
N GLY A 191 -2.60 -19.77 -17.56
CA GLY A 191 -2.94 -19.17 -18.86
C GLY A 191 -4.37 -18.62 -18.92
N SER A 192 -4.52 -17.45 -19.53
CA SER A 192 -5.79 -16.75 -19.71
C SER A 192 -6.75 -17.56 -20.60
N GLY A 193 -7.43 -18.53 -20.03
CA GLY A 193 -8.35 -19.42 -20.75
C GLY A 193 -8.88 -20.61 -19.96
N ILE A 194 -8.42 -20.82 -18.72
CA ILE A 194 -8.78 -22.00 -17.91
C ILE A 194 -9.53 -21.57 -16.65
N ASP A 195 -10.56 -22.35 -16.30
CA ASP A 195 -11.47 -22.15 -15.18
C ASP A 195 -10.77 -21.74 -13.88
N ALA A 196 -11.44 -20.90 -13.09
CA ALA A 196 -10.89 -20.28 -11.88
C ALA A 196 -10.33 -21.28 -10.83
N LYS A 197 -10.69 -22.56 -10.93
CA LYS A 197 -10.24 -23.66 -10.06
C LYS A 197 -8.87 -24.25 -10.47
N GLU A 198 -8.43 -24.05 -11.72
CA GLU A 198 -7.16 -24.57 -12.27
C GLU A 198 -6.08 -23.50 -12.45
N ARG A 199 -6.29 -22.29 -11.92
CA ARG A 199 -5.33 -21.17 -11.95
C ARG A 199 -4.13 -21.35 -11.00
N GLN A 200 -3.62 -22.57 -10.86
CA GLN A 200 -2.34 -22.78 -10.17
C GLN A 200 -1.21 -22.55 -11.17
N GLY A 201 -0.59 -21.37 -11.10
CA GLY A 201 0.59 -21.06 -11.91
C GLY A 201 1.71 -22.09 -11.76
N PHE A 202 2.50 -22.27 -12.83
CA PHE A 202 3.60 -23.23 -12.89
C PHE A 202 4.77 -22.89 -11.96
N ARG A 203 4.81 -21.72 -11.31
CA ARG A 203 5.94 -21.30 -10.47
C ARG A 203 6.34 -22.35 -9.43
N TYR A 204 5.36 -22.95 -8.76
CA TYR A 204 5.62 -23.97 -7.75
C TYR A 204 5.77 -25.38 -8.33
N LYS A 205 5.34 -25.60 -9.58
CA LYS A 205 5.44 -26.89 -10.29
C LYS A 205 6.76 -27.04 -11.07
N LEU A 206 7.34 -25.92 -11.53
CA LEU A 206 8.54 -25.90 -12.35
C LEU A 206 9.73 -26.61 -11.71
N PRO A 207 10.05 -26.41 -10.40
CA PRO A 207 11.14 -27.14 -9.77
C PRO A 207 10.92 -28.66 -9.82
N PHE A 208 9.69 -29.13 -9.62
CA PHE A 208 9.36 -30.55 -9.70
C PHE A 208 9.51 -31.07 -11.12
N HIS A 209 9.00 -30.37 -12.13
CA HIS A 209 9.18 -30.76 -13.54
C HIS A 209 10.65 -30.80 -13.98
N ILE A 210 11.49 -29.88 -13.48
CA ILE A 210 12.93 -29.89 -13.73
C ILE A 210 13.57 -31.13 -13.08
N LEU A 211 13.22 -31.42 -11.82
CA LEU A 211 13.73 -32.58 -11.10
C LEU A 211 13.27 -33.91 -11.71
N ASP A 212 12.01 -34.02 -12.14
CA ASP A 212 11.51 -35.20 -12.84
C ASP A 212 12.29 -35.44 -14.14
N GLY A 213 12.53 -34.39 -14.93
CA GLY A 213 13.33 -34.49 -16.15
C GLY A 213 14.76 -34.96 -15.88
N LEU A 214 15.37 -34.46 -14.79
CA LEU A 214 16.69 -34.90 -14.35
C LEU A 214 16.68 -36.37 -13.90
N PHE A 215 15.68 -36.78 -13.10
CA PHE A 215 15.58 -38.16 -12.63
C PHE A 215 15.34 -39.14 -13.76
N VAL A 216 14.52 -38.80 -14.74
CA VAL A 216 14.34 -39.61 -15.97
C VAL A 216 15.64 -39.73 -16.74
N ALA A 217 16.39 -38.64 -16.91
CA ALA A 217 17.69 -38.67 -17.59
C ALA A 217 18.73 -39.53 -16.84
N MET A 218 18.61 -39.66 -15.51
CA MET A 218 19.46 -40.51 -14.67
C MET A 218 18.95 -41.97 -14.53
N GLY A 219 17.88 -42.35 -15.24
CA GLY A 219 17.34 -43.71 -15.23
C GLY A 219 16.27 -43.99 -14.16
N GLY A 220 15.76 -42.95 -13.50
CA GLY A 220 14.60 -43.02 -12.60
C GLY A 220 13.25 -42.93 -13.32
N THR A 221 12.16 -43.16 -12.58
CA THR A 221 10.77 -43.04 -13.07
C THR A 221 10.13 -41.72 -12.63
N MET A 222 9.30 -41.11 -13.49
CA MET A 222 8.60 -39.85 -13.18
C MET A 222 7.67 -39.99 -11.97
N THR A 223 7.69 -38.99 -11.09
CA THR A 223 6.70 -38.83 -10.01
C THR A 223 5.58 -37.92 -10.49
N ALA A 224 4.38 -38.49 -10.69
CA ALA A 224 3.17 -37.75 -11.07
C ALA A 224 2.52 -37.06 -9.87
#